data_AF-A0A1V5HNV7-F1
#
_entry.id   AF-A0A1V5HNV7-F1
#
_cell.length_a   1.000
_cell.length_b   1.000
_cell.length_c   1.000
_cell.angle_alpha   90.00
_cell.angle_beta   90.00
_cell.angle_gamma   90.00
#
_symmetry.space_group_name_H-M   'P 1'
#
loop_
_entity.id
_entity.type
_entity.pdbx_description
1 polymer ?
#
loop_
_entity_poly.entity_id
_entity_poly.type
_entity_poly.pdbx_seq_one_letter_code
_entity_poly.pdbx_strand_id
1 'polypeptide(L)'
;MFTVDFWTQRGTSVEGTLADGVAMEKHLLAQAETESVATYAGEGALRFILTYTPGDPASNYGHLIVTARDGDGADMLKRKLDSFVRENLPHLDPRIRSFAKGTGGGAKVQVRFLGKDPSQLRRLAERVKGIYASDPDAVNIRDDWGNRTKVIRPELNDSVQLLGLSRRDVANAIKMAFTGVAAGLYREGEKLLPIVARLPESERLSVESLEGTQVWSALNRRYIPLSQFVSRIATVAEDSFIYRINRKKALTVECDSGSDKPGALFDRIRHLVEGIPLPQGIEMEWGGEYESSQEAQAGLMGMIPIGFLAIVVILVMLFNGFRQPLVILLCLPLSVMGLTLGLLVMDRPFDFLSMLGFLSLAGMLIKNAIVLIDQIDLEMSEGKAPLEAVIDSGVSRTRPVMMASLTTVLGMVPLYFDVLFSAMAVTIMFGLTVATVLILVVVPVLYGEVLKA
;
A
#
# COMPACT_ATOMS: atom_id res chain seq x y z
N MET A 1 -2.49 -18.17 -4.33
CA MET A 1 -3.59 -17.56 -3.56
C MET A 1 -3.67 -16.08 -3.93
N PHE A 2 -4.86 -15.55 -4.12
CA PHE A 2 -5.11 -14.12 -4.35
C PHE A 2 -6.40 -13.69 -3.65
N THR A 3 -6.60 -12.39 -3.55
CA THR A 3 -7.78 -11.82 -2.91
C THR A 3 -8.54 -10.93 -3.88
N VAL A 4 -9.86 -10.89 -3.70
CA VAL A 4 -10.76 -10.04 -4.47
C VAL A 4 -11.58 -9.25 -3.48
N ASP A 5 -11.30 -7.96 -3.41
CA ASP A 5 -12.16 -7.03 -2.70
C ASP A 5 -13.16 -6.48 -3.73
N PHE A 6 -14.46 -6.46 -3.41
CA PHE A 6 -15.45 -5.93 -4.34
C PHE A 6 -16.45 -5.03 -3.62
N TRP A 7 -16.90 -4.01 -4.33
CA TRP A 7 -17.89 -3.08 -3.81
C TRP A 7 -19.08 -3.00 -4.76
N THR A 8 -20.28 -3.20 -4.20
CA THR A 8 -21.54 -2.84 -4.85
C THR A 8 -21.82 -1.35 -4.62
N GLN A 9 -22.88 -0.83 -5.24
CA GLN A 9 -23.35 0.52 -4.96
C GLN A 9 -23.63 0.70 -3.46
N ARG A 10 -23.10 1.79 -2.87
CA ARG A 10 -23.29 2.11 -1.46
C ARG A 10 -24.78 2.24 -1.15
N GLY A 11 -25.26 1.48 -0.16
CA GLY A 11 -26.69 1.37 0.19
C GLY A 11 -27.32 0.02 -0.18
N THR A 12 -26.62 -0.83 -0.92
CA THR A 12 -27.02 -2.24 -1.17
C THR A 12 -27.05 -3.01 0.15
N SER A 13 -28.00 -3.95 0.28
CA SER A 13 -28.10 -4.83 1.46
C SER A 13 -26.96 -5.85 1.47
N VAL A 14 -26.65 -6.37 2.66
CA VAL A 14 -25.59 -7.39 2.82
C VAL A 14 -25.95 -8.65 2.02
N GLU A 15 -27.23 -9.02 1.99
CA GLU A 15 -27.72 -10.17 1.24
C GLU A 15 -27.53 -10.02 -0.27
N GLY A 16 -27.73 -8.81 -0.80
CA GLY A 16 -27.46 -8.50 -2.21
C GLY A 16 -25.97 -8.63 -2.54
N THR A 17 -25.12 -8.05 -1.71
CA THR A 17 -23.65 -8.18 -1.84
C THR A 17 -23.18 -9.64 -1.72
N LEU A 18 -23.79 -10.43 -0.84
CA LEU A 18 -23.51 -11.85 -0.70
C LEU A 18 -23.91 -12.64 -1.95
N ALA A 19 -25.07 -12.33 -2.55
CA ALA A 19 -25.52 -12.98 -3.78
C ALA A 19 -24.53 -12.77 -4.95
N ASP A 20 -24.03 -11.55 -5.10
CA ASP A 20 -22.98 -11.22 -6.07
C ASP A 20 -21.66 -11.98 -5.79
N GLY A 21 -21.26 -12.06 -4.51
CA GLY A 21 -20.11 -12.85 -4.07
C GLY A 21 -20.23 -14.33 -4.41
N VAL A 22 -21.40 -14.93 -4.13
CA VAL A 22 -21.70 -16.33 -4.43
C VAL A 22 -21.71 -16.60 -5.94
N ALA A 23 -22.15 -15.63 -6.75
CA ALA A 23 -22.08 -15.75 -8.21
C ALA A 23 -20.63 -15.84 -8.72
N MET A 24 -19.74 -14.99 -8.20
CA MET A 24 -18.30 -15.05 -8.49
C MET A 24 -17.65 -16.35 -7.98
N GLU A 25 -18.00 -16.78 -6.76
CA GLU A 25 -17.53 -18.04 -6.18
C GLU A 25 -17.89 -19.24 -7.06
N LYS A 26 -19.15 -19.33 -7.49
CA LYS A 26 -19.61 -20.41 -8.38
C LYS A 26 -18.86 -20.43 -9.71
N HIS A 27 -18.58 -19.25 -10.28
CA HIS A 27 -17.80 -19.15 -11.51
C HIS A 27 -16.35 -19.64 -11.32
N LEU A 28 -15.72 -19.26 -10.21
CA LEU A 28 -14.35 -19.67 -9.87
C LEU A 28 -14.25 -21.17 -9.59
N LEU A 29 -15.17 -21.73 -8.80
CA LEU A 29 -15.20 -23.17 -8.48
C LEU A 29 -15.46 -24.06 -9.71
N ALA A 30 -16.04 -23.52 -10.79
CA ALA A 30 -16.21 -24.23 -12.04
C ALA A 30 -14.91 -24.37 -12.87
N GLN A 31 -13.85 -23.64 -12.51
CA GLN A 31 -12.56 -23.68 -13.19
C GLN A 31 -11.66 -24.80 -12.62
N ALA A 32 -10.90 -25.48 -13.49
CA ALA A 32 -10.04 -26.60 -13.08
C ALA A 32 -8.87 -26.18 -12.18
N GLU A 33 -8.43 -24.92 -12.33
CA GLU A 33 -7.29 -24.31 -11.64
C GLU A 33 -7.60 -23.93 -10.18
N THR A 34 -8.88 -23.89 -9.81
CA THR A 34 -9.34 -23.51 -8.47
C THR A 34 -9.23 -24.68 -7.50
N GLU A 35 -8.67 -24.42 -6.32
CA GLU A 35 -8.61 -25.36 -5.21
C GLU A 35 -9.69 -25.08 -4.18
N SER A 36 -9.82 -23.81 -3.75
CA SER A 36 -10.85 -23.38 -2.81
C SER A 36 -11.17 -21.89 -2.98
N VAL A 37 -12.39 -21.52 -2.62
CA VAL A 37 -12.86 -20.13 -2.57
C VAL A 37 -13.58 -19.93 -1.24
N ALA A 38 -13.29 -18.83 -0.57
CA ALA A 38 -14.04 -18.39 0.61
C ALA A 38 -14.60 -17.00 0.37
N THR A 39 -15.91 -16.85 0.56
CA THR A 39 -16.67 -15.62 0.28
C THR A 39 -17.14 -14.99 1.59
N TYR A 40 -16.95 -13.69 1.71
CA TYR A 40 -17.37 -12.86 2.83
C TYR A 40 -18.16 -11.66 2.30
N ALA A 41 -19.18 -11.25 3.06
CA ALA A 41 -20.01 -10.08 2.75
C ALA A 41 -20.25 -9.27 4.03
N GLY A 42 -20.24 -7.95 3.91
CA GLY A 42 -20.39 -7.03 5.04
C GLY A 42 -19.09 -6.71 5.77
N GLU A 43 -18.13 -7.64 5.77
CA GLU A 43 -16.82 -7.51 6.42
C GLU A 43 -15.80 -8.41 5.71
N GLY A 44 -14.51 -8.06 5.81
CA GLY A 44 -13.43 -8.89 5.27
C GLY A 44 -13.16 -10.12 6.15
N ALA A 45 -12.34 -11.04 5.64
CA ALA A 45 -11.87 -12.16 6.46
C ALA A 45 -11.07 -11.66 7.66
N LEU A 46 -11.04 -12.45 8.75
CA LEU A 46 -10.15 -12.18 9.89
C LEU A 46 -8.69 -12.17 9.43
N ARG A 47 -7.86 -11.34 10.06
CA ARG A 47 -6.45 -11.24 9.70
C ARG A 47 -5.73 -12.57 9.88
N PHE A 48 -5.24 -13.15 8.78
CA PHE A 48 -4.52 -14.42 8.75
C PHE A 48 -3.05 -14.30 8.31
N ILE A 49 -2.65 -13.16 7.71
CA ILE A 49 -1.25 -12.81 7.43
C ILE A 49 -0.97 -11.36 7.82
N LEU A 50 0.31 -11.03 8.04
CA LEU A 50 0.75 -9.69 8.42
C LEU A 50 0.44 -8.63 7.35
N THR A 51 0.51 -8.99 6.07
CA THR A 51 0.35 -8.05 4.95
C THR A 51 -1.11 -7.86 4.52
N TYR A 52 -2.04 -8.57 5.17
CA TYR A 52 -3.47 -8.46 4.93
C TYR A 52 -4.11 -7.59 6.02
N THR A 53 -4.78 -6.54 5.57
CA THR A 53 -5.65 -5.70 6.39
C THR A 53 -7.07 -5.86 5.85
N PRO A 54 -8.02 -6.34 6.67
CA PRO A 54 -9.43 -6.43 6.27
C PRO A 54 -9.96 -5.05 5.88
N GLY A 55 -10.83 -5.00 4.87
CA GLY A 55 -11.55 -3.78 4.54
C GLY A 55 -12.51 -3.35 5.66
N ASP A 56 -12.84 -2.06 5.70
CA ASP A 56 -13.80 -1.54 6.66
C ASP A 56 -15.17 -2.22 6.50
N PRO A 57 -15.84 -2.63 7.59
CA PRO A 57 -17.17 -3.24 7.51
C PRO A 57 -18.18 -2.30 6.85
N ALA A 58 -18.82 -2.79 5.78
CA ALA A 58 -19.84 -2.05 5.05
C ALA A 58 -20.79 -3.02 4.32
N SER A 59 -22.08 -2.70 4.27
CA SER A 59 -23.09 -3.60 3.66
C SER A 59 -22.86 -3.83 2.15
N ASN A 60 -22.19 -2.88 1.49
CA ASN A 60 -21.86 -2.93 0.08
C ASN A 60 -20.46 -3.50 -0.20
N TYR A 61 -19.74 -3.95 0.82
CA TYR A 61 -18.41 -4.53 0.70
C TYR A 61 -18.48 -6.05 0.77
N GLY A 62 -17.76 -6.72 -0.13
CA GLY A 62 -17.52 -8.14 -0.06
C GLY A 62 -16.07 -8.47 -0.38
N HIS A 63 -15.68 -9.68 0.02
CA HIS A 63 -14.31 -10.13 -0.03
C HIS A 63 -14.27 -11.61 -0.40
N LEU A 64 -13.43 -11.98 -1.36
CA LEU A 64 -13.15 -13.37 -1.71
C LEU A 64 -11.68 -13.68 -1.49
N ILE A 65 -11.44 -14.83 -0.90
CA ILE A 65 -10.12 -15.45 -0.83
C ILE A 65 -10.12 -16.64 -1.79
N VAL A 66 -9.21 -16.61 -2.76
CA VAL A 66 -9.12 -17.65 -3.79
C VAL A 66 -7.79 -18.37 -3.70
N THR A 67 -7.84 -19.68 -3.51
CA THR A 67 -6.69 -20.57 -3.57
C THR A 67 -6.67 -21.27 -4.92
N ALA A 68 -5.59 -21.06 -5.66
CA ALA A 68 -5.32 -21.71 -6.94
C ALA A 68 -4.28 -22.80 -6.75
N ARG A 69 -4.31 -23.83 -7.59
CA ARG A 69 -3.38 -24.98 -7.53
C ARG A 69 -1.91 -24.58 -7.72
N ASP A 70 -1.65 -23.58 -8.54
CA ASP A 70 -0.31 -23.06 -8.84
C ASP A 70 -0.34 -21.55 -9.17
N GLY A 71 0.84 -20.98 -9.44
CA GLY A 71 1.00 -19.56 -9.75
C GLY A 71 0.36 -19.15 -11.09
N ASP A 72 0.58 -19.94 -12.14
CA ASP A 72 0.03 -19.67 -13.47
C ASP A 72 -1.50 -19.77 -13.48
N GLY A 73 -2.05 -20.76 -12.77
CA GLY A 73 -3.48 -20.91 -12.52
C GLY A 73 -4.07 -19.71 -11.78
N ALA A 74 -3.35 -19.16 -10.80
CA ALA A 74 -3.79 -17.93 -10.12
C ALA A 74 -3.93 -16.76 -11.10
N ASP A 75 -2.95 -16.55 -11.98
CA ASP A 75 -2.99 -15.43 -12.94
C ASP A 75 -4.04 -15.65 -14.04
N MET A 76 -4.28 -16.89 -14.46
CA MET A 76 -5.39 -17.23 -15.34
C MET A 76 -6.74 -16.97 -14.68
N LEU A 77 -6.92 -17.38 -13.42
CA LEU A 77 -8.17 -17.17 -12.68
C LEU A 77 -8.48 -15.68 -12.50
N LYS A 78 -7.48 -14.84 -12.22
CA LYS A 78 -7.66 -13.38 -12.15
C LYS A 78 -8.20 -12.81 -13.47
N ARG A 79 -7.62 -13.21 -14.61
CA ARG A 79 -8.07 -12.75 -15.95
C ARG A 79 -9.49 -13.24 -16.28
N LYS A 80 -9.78 -14.51 -15.98
CA LYS A 80 -11.12 -15.09 -16.17
C LYS A 80 -12.16 -14.38 -15.31
N LEU A 81 -11.84 -14.13 -14.04
CA LEU A 81 -12.72 -13.42 -13.11
C LEU A 81 -12.97 -11.97 -13.55
N ASP A 82 -11.92 -11.24 -13.95
CA ASP A 82 -12.07 -9.86 -14.44
C ASP A 82 -13.01 -9.81 -15.66
N SER A 83 -12.86 -10.76 -16.59
CA SER A 83 -13.73 -10.88 -17.76
C SER A 83 -15.19 -11.20 -17.35
N PHE A 84 -15.38 -12.16 -16.45
CA PHE A 84 -16.69 -12.55 -15.94
C PHE A 84 -17.42 -11.40 -15.26
N VAL A 85 -16.74 -10.63 -14.41
CA VAL A 85 -17.33 -9.49 -13.69
C VAL A 85 -17.75 -8.39 -14.68
N ARG A 86 -16.90 -8.06 -15.66
CA ARG A 86 -17.24 -7.06 -16.69
C ARG A 86 -18.46 -7.45 -17.52
N GLU A 87 -18.63 -8.73 -17.83
CA GLU A 87 -19.74 -9.22 -18.65
C GLU A 87 -21.04 -9.43 -17.87
N ASN A 88 -20.97 -9.97 -16.66
CA ASN A 88 -22.15 -10.45 -15.92
C ASN A 88 -22.55 -9.56 -14.74
N LEU A 89 -21.61 -8.79 -14.18
CA LEU A 89 -21.78 -8.02 -12.95
C LEU A 89 -21.24 -6.58 -13.10
N PRO A 90 -21.72 -5.80 -14.09
CA PRO A 90 -21.17 -4.47 -14.41
C PRO A 90 -21.39 -3.43 -13.31
N HIS A 91 -22.25 -3.71 -12.33
CA HIS A 91 -22.50 -2.84 -11.18
C HIS A 91 -21.47 -3.01 -10.05
N LEU A 92 -20.57 -3.99 -10.17
CA LEU A 92 -19.48 -4.23 -9.22
C LEU A 92 -18.25 -3.41 -9.57
N ASP A 93 -17.58 -2.93 -8.53
CA ASP A 93 -16.21 -2.41 -8.57
C ASP A 93 -15.28 -3.49 -7.98
N PRO A 94 -14.74 -4.42 -8.80
CA PRO A 94 -13.83 -5.45 -8.33
C PRO A 94 -12.40 -4.93 -8.22
N ARG A 95 -11.70 -5.39 -7.18
CA ARG A 95 -10.28 -5.16 -6.97
C ARG A 95 -9.58 -6.49 -6.73
N ILE A 96 -9.05 -7.02 -7.82
CA ILE A 96 -8.36 -8.31 -7.83
C ILE A 96 -6.87 -8.07 -7.58
N ARG A 97 -6.32 -8.62 -6.51
CA ARG A 97 -4.90 -8.42 -6.14
C ARG A 97 -4.27 -9.68 -5.58
N SER A 98 -2.98 -9.86 -5.87
CA SER A 98 -2.15 -10.83 -5.16
C SER A 98 -1.91 -10.35 -3.72
N PHE A 99 -1.63 -11.28 -2.81
CA PHE A 99 -1.12 -10.90 -1.49
C PHE A 99 0.24 -10.23 -1.62
N ALA A 100 0.42 -9.12 -0.91
CA ALA A 100 1.69 -8.44 -0.82
C ALA A 100 2.71 -9.37 -0.13
N LYS A 101 3.88 -9.54 -0.76
CA LYS A 101 4.98 -10.38 -0.28
C LYS A 101 5.96 -9.63 0.65
N GLY A 102 5.76 -8.32 0.87
CA GLY A 102 6.64 -7.44 1.64
C GLY A 102 5.86 -6.38 2.44
N THR A 103 6.52 -5.28 2.79
CA THR A 103 5.90 -4.18 3.54
C THR A 103 4.97 -3.36 2.66
N GLY A 104 3.76 -3.08 3.14
CA GLY A 104 2.74 -2.29 2.43
C GLY A 104 1.52 -3.13 2.07
N GLY A 105 0.43 -2.94 2.80
CA GLY A 105 -0.89 -3.43 2.43
C GLY A 105 -1.74 -2.26 1.93
N GLY A 106 -2.45 -2.42 0.81
CA GLY A 106 -3.31 -1.37 0.25
C GLY A 106 -3.04 -1.13 -1.24
N ALA A 107 -3.45 0.03 -1.74
CA ALA A 107 -3.10 0.47 -3.09
C ALA A 107 -1.67 1.01 -3.16
N LYS A 108 -1.03 0.71 -4.29
CA LYS A 108 0.38 1.01 -4.46
C LYS A 108 0.64 2.51 -4.60
N VAL A 109 -0.25 3.22 -5.31
CA VAL A 109 -0.18 4.67 -5.49
C VAL A 109 -1.44 5.32 -4.94
N GLN A 110 -1.27 6.23 -3.97
CA GLN A 110 -2.37 6.97 -3.35
C GLN A 110 -2.06 8.47 -3.30
N VAL A 111 -3.05 9.30 -3.57
CA VAL A 111 -3.00 10.74 -3.27
C VAL A 111 -4.15 11.12 -2.36
N ARG A 112 -3.85 11.85 -1.30
CA ARG A 112 -4.80 12.27 -0.27
C ARG A 112 -4.97 13.77 -0.35
N PHE A 113 -6.22 14.22 -0.38
CA PHE A 113 -6.57 15.63 -0.26
C PHE A 113 -7.20 15.87 1.12
N LEU A 114 -6.57 16.74 1.92
CA LEU A 114 -7.05 17.10 3.25
C LEU A 114 -7.68 18.49 3.22
N GLY A 115 -8.94 18.59 3.63
CA GLY A 115 -9.67 19.86 3.56
C GLY A 115 -10.97 19.88 4.38
N LYS A 116 -11.64 21.03 4.37
CA LYS A 116 -12.93 21.21 5.09
C LYS A 116 -14.15 20.98 4.20
N ASP A 117 -14.09 21.42 2.95
CA ASP A 117 -15.20 21.37 1.99
C ASP A 117 -15.23 20.03 1.20
N PRO A 118 -16.21 19.15 1.44
CA PRO A 118 -16.38 17.90 0.71
C PRO A 118 -16.52 18.07 -0.80
N SER A 119 -17.13 19.17 -1.24
CA SER A 119 -17.43 19.39 -2.66
C SER A 119 -16.15 19.73 -3.46
N GLN A 120 -15.25 20.50 -2.85
CA GLN A 120 -13.92 20.76 -3.42
C GLN A 120 -13.08 19.49 -3.48
N LEU A 121 -13.07 18.68 -2.40
CA LEU A 121 -12.34 17.42 -2.35
C LEU A 121 -12.79 16.47 -3.47
N ARG A 122 -14.11 16.33 -3.69
CA ARG A 122 -14.63 15.50 -4.79
C ARG A 122 -14.21 16.02 -6.17
N ARG A 123 -14.22 17.33 -6.40
CA ARG A 123 -13.77 17.89 -7.70
C ARG A 123 -12.30 17.59 -7.98
N LEU A 124 -11.44 17.69 -6.96
CA LEU A 124 -10.03 17.32 -7.06
C LEU A 124 -9.88 15.82 -7.31
N ALA A 125 -10.64 15.00 -6.59
CA ALA A 125 -10.63 13.56 -6.75
C ALA A 125 -11.00 13.13 -8.18
N GLU A 126 -12.08 13.67 -8.76
CA GLU A 126 -12.47 13.41 -10.14
C GLU A 126 -11.38 13.85 -11.14
N ARG A 127 -10.71 14.98 -10.86
CA ARG A 127 -9.62 15.45 -11.72
C ARG A 127 -8.44 14.48 -11.70
N VAL A 128 -8.05 13.99 -10.53
CA VAL A 128 -6.99 12.98 -10.39
C VAL A 128 -7.39 11.66 -11.01
N LYS A 129 -8.63 11.18 -10.79
CA LYS A 129 -9.12 9.95 -11.44
C LYS A 129 -9.03 10.05 -12.96
N GLY A 130 -9.32 11.23 -13.53
CA GLY A 130 -9.12 11.49 -14.96
C GLY A 130 -7.65 11.43 -15.41
N ILE A 131 -6.70 11.88 -14.58
CA ILE A 131 -5.26 11.74 -14.85
C ILE A 131 -4.85 10.27 -14.78
N TYR A 132 -5.26 9.55 -13.74
CA TYR A 132 -4.96 8.13 -13.62
C TYR A 132 -5.52 7.34 -14.81
N ALA A 133 -6.77 7.61 -15.21
CA ALA A 133 -7.40 6.94 -16.35
C ALA A 133 -6.74 7.26 -17.71
N SER A 134 -5.90 8.29 -17.79
CA SER A 134 -5.16 8.61 -19.00
C SER A 134 -3.89 7.77 -19.20
N ASP A 135 -3.37 7.14 -18.13
CA ASP A 135 -2.23 6.23 -18.21
C ASP A 135 -2.72 4.79 -18.42
N PRO A 136 -2.26 4.09 -19.47
CA PRO A 136 -2.73 2.73 -19.77
C PRO A 136 -2.31 1.68 -18.73
N ASP A 137 -1.32 1.99 -17.88
CA ASP A 137 -0.84 1.10 -16.82
C ASP A 137 -1.62 1.26 -15.51
N ALA A 138 -2.43 2.32 -15.37
CA ALA A 138 -3.23 2.55 -14.18
C ALA A 138 -4.50 1.69 -14.19
N VAL A 139 -4.64 0.82 -13.19
CA VAL A 139 -5.80 -0.06 -12.99
C VAL A 139 -6.40 0.13 -11.60
N ASN A 140 -7.60 -0.39 -11.38
CA ASN A 140 -8.32 -0.32 -10.08
C ASN A 140 -8.45 1.12 -9.53
N ILE A 141 -8.70 2.09 -10.39
CA ILE A 141 -8.78 3.51 -10.03
C ILE A 141 -10.04 3.76 -9.20
N ARG A 142 -9.88 4.27 -7.98
CA ARG A 142 -11.02 4.54 -7.09
C ARG A 142 -10.75 5.62 -6.06
N ASP A 143 -11.80 6.03 -5.37
CA ASP A 143 -11.72 6.89 -4.18
C ASP A 143 -12.37 6.22 -2.97
N ASP A 144 -11.85 6.54 -1.78
CA ASP A 144 -12.29 5.96 -0.50
C ASP A 144 -13.72 6.38 -0.11
N TRP A 145 -14.20 7.54 -0.56
CA TRP A 145 -15.57 8.00 -0.28
C TRP A 145 -16.61 7.29 -1.14
N GLY A 146 -16.24 6.84 -2.33
CA GLY A 146 -17.13 6.17 -3.29
C GLY A 146 -18.30 7.05 -3.74
N ASN A 147 -19.35 6.44 -4.27
CA ASN A 147 -20.54 7.15 -4.72
C ASN A 147 -21.40 7.66 -3.58
N ARG A 148 -22.04 8.83 -3.77
CA ARG A 148 -23.03 9.34 -2.82
C ARG A 148 -24.23 8.41 -2.73
N THR A 149 -24.72 8.20 -1.52
CA THR A 149 -25.90 7.38 -1.25
C THR A 149 -27.12 8.29 -1.15
N LYS A 150 -28.26 7.81 -1.65
CA LYS A 150 -29.54 8.51 -1.50
C LYS A 150 -30.05 8.32 -0.07
N VAL A 151 -30.32 9.43 0.60
CA VAL A 151 -30.87 9.47 1.96
C VAL A 151 -32.23 10.16 1.92
N ILE A 152 -33.20 9.56 2.60
CA ILE A 152 -34.52 10.16 2.81
C ILE A 152 -34.43 11.06 4.03
N ARG A 153 -34.59 12.37 3.84
CA ARG A 153 -34.48 13.38 4.89
C ARG A 153 -35.81 14.13 5.06
N PRO A 154 -36.53 13.92 6.18
CA PRO A 154 -37.69 14.72 6.50
C PRO A 154 -37.25 16.11 7.00
N GLU A 155 -37.79 17.16 6.38
CA GLU A 155 -37.60 18.55 6.79
C GLU A 155 -38.70 18.95 7.79
N LEU A 156 -38.27 19.27 9.01
CA LEU A 156 -39.16 19.60 10.11
C LEU A 156 -39.52 21.09 10.09
N ASN A 157 -40.80 21.40 10.31
CA ASN A 157 -41.27 22.77 10.50
C ASN A 157 -40.98 23.27 11.92
N ASP A 158 -40.92 24.59 12.09
CA ASP A 158 -40.78 25.22 13.42
C ASP A 158 -41.96 24.88 14.35
N SER A 159 -43.10 24.49 13.76
CA SER A 159 -44.30 24.01 14.47
C SER A 159 -44.07 22.75 15.31
N VAL A 160 -43.00 21.98 15.08
CA VAL A 160 -42.65 20.80 15.89
C VAL A 160 -42.55 21.13 17.38
N GLN A 161 -41.94 22.27 17.71
CA GLN A 161 -41.79 22.70 19.10
C GLN A 161 -43.13 23.12 19.73
N LEU A 162 -44.03 23.74 18.94
CA LEU A 162 -45.37 24.13 19.37
C LEU A 162 -46.24 22.90 19.70
N LEU A 163 -45.98 21.77 19.05
CA LEU A 163 -46.64 20.49 19.32
C LEU A 163 -46.03 19.73 20.51
N GLY A 164 -45.05 20.34 21.21
CA GLY A 164 -44.36 19.74 22.35
C GLY A 164 -43.47 18.56 21.97
N LEU A 165 -43.00 18.50 20.71
CA LEU A 165 -42.12 17.46 20.20
C LEU A 165 -40.69 17.98 20.08
N SER A 166 -39.71 17.13 20.38
CA SER A 166 -38.30 17.40 20.10
C SER A 166 -37.83 16.64 18.85
N ARG A 167 -36.71 17.08 18.27
CA ARG A 167 -36.05 16.35 17.16
C ARG A 167 -35.68 14.92 17.56
N ARG A 168 -35.40 14.68 18.84
CA ARG A 168 -35.08 13.35 19.37
C ARG A 168 -36.30 12.43 19.39
N ASP A 169 -37.47 12.97 19.72
CA ASP A 169 -38.72 12.19 19.73
C ASP A 169 -39.08 11.73 18.33
N VAL A 170 -38.97 12.64 17.34
CA VAL A 170 -39.17 12.31 15.92
C VAL A 170 -38.15 11.26 15.45
N ALA A 171 -36.86 11.45 15.76
CA ALA A 171 -35.83 10.49 15.38
C ALA A 171 -36.06 9.10 15.99
N ASN A 172 -36.49 9.03 17.26
CA ASN A 172 -36.81 7.77 17.93
C ASN A 172 -38.04 7.10 17.32
N ALA A 173 -39.07 7.84 16.96
CA ALA A 173 -40.26 7.31 16.32
C ALA A 173 -39.95 6.73 14.94
N ILE A 174 -39.18 7.45 14.11
CA ILE A 174 -38.70 6.94 12.81
C ILE A 174 -37.83 5.71 13.01
N LYS A 175 -36.89 5.75 13.97
CA LYS A 175 -36.03 4.60 14.28
C LYS A 175 -36.85 3.37 14.68
N MET A 176 -37.84 3.52 15.55
CA MET A 176 -38.73 2.44 15.95
C MET A 176 -39.57 1.93 14.78
N ALA A 177 -40.05 2.81 13.91
CA ALA A 177 -40.85 2.42 12.74
C ALA A 177 -40.06 1.56 11.73
N PHE A 178 -38.84 1.97 11.37
CA PHE A 178 -38.09 1.37 10.25
C PHE A 178 -36.97 0.40 10.69
N THR A 179 -36.03 0.87 11.52
CA THR A 179 -34.85 0.08 11.95
C THR A 179 -35.19 -0.83 13.13
N GLY A 180 -36.10 -0.39 13.98
CA GLY A 180 -36.42 -0.96 15.27
C GLY A 180 -35.59 -0.41 16.42
N VAL A 181 -36.15 -0.55 17.62
CA VAL A 181 -35.51 -0.21 18.89
C VAL A 181 -35.38 -1.47 19.74
N ALA A 182 -34.23 -1.64 20.39
CA ALA A 182 -34.04 -2.75 21.33
C ALA A 182 -34.95 -2.52 22.55
N ALA A 183 -35.97 -3.37 22.69
CA ALA A 183 -36.93 -3.33 23.79
C ALA A 183 -36.42 -4.11 25.01
N GLY A 184 -35.52 -5.07 24.80
CA GLY A 184 -34.92 -5.87 25.86
C GLY A 184 -33.94 -6.90 25.31
N LEU A 185 -33.37 -7.69 26.20
CA LEU A 185 -32.52 -8.83 25.86
C LEU A 185 -33.20 -10.10 26.39
N TYR A 186 -33.31 -11.10 25.55
CA TYR A 186 -33.69 -12.45 25.94
C TYR A 186 -32.43 -13.28 26.14
N ARG A 187 -32.29 -13.91 27.31
CA ARG A 187 -31.14 -14.78 27.60
C ARG A 187 -31.52 -16.22 27.28
N GLU A 188 -30.79 -16.80 26.32
CA GLU A 188 -30.87 -18.21 25.95
C GLU A 188 -29.53 -18.89 26.31
N GLY A 189 -29.46 -19.47 27.51
CA GLY A 189 -28.20 -19.99 28.06
C GLY A 189 -27.14 -18.88 28.19
N GLU A 190 -26.07 -19.01 27.43
CA GLU A 190 -24.97 -18.02 27.35
C GLU A 190 -25.20 -16.95 26.27
N LYS A 191 -26.21 -17.09 25.41
CA LYS A 191 -26.52 -16.12 24.35
C LYS A 191 -27.48 -15.04 24.85
N LEU A 192 -27.21 -13.80 24.46
CA LEU A 192 -28.10 -12.66 24.67
C LEU A 192 -28.68 -12.24 23.33
N LEU A 193 -29.96 -12.51 23.12
CA LEU A 193 -30.69 -12.20 21.89
C LEU A 193 -31.45 -10.88 22.07
N PRO A 194 -31.22 -9.85 21.23
CA PRO A 194 -31.96 -8.60 21.34
C PRO A 194 -33.42 -8.77 20.88
N ILE A 195 -34.36 -8.36 21.73
CA ILE A 195 -35.76 -8.20 21.37
C ILE A 195 -35.91 -6.84 20.69
N VAL A 196 -36.19 -6.82 19.39
CA VAL A 196 -36.34 -5.59 18.60
C VAL A 196 -37.82 -5.28 18.39
N ALA A 197 -38.28 -4.15 18.93
CA ALA A 197 -39.61 -3.62 18.64
C ALA A 197 -39.55 -2.77 17.37
N ARG A 198 -40.35 -3.13 16.37
CA ARG A 198 -40.49 -2.42 15.09
C ARG A 198 -41.85 -2.65 14.45
N LEU A 199 -42.22 -1.83 13.48
CA LEU A 199 -43.47 -2.02 12.72
C LEU A 199 -43.40 -3.27 11.83
N PRO A 200 -44.56 -3.86 11.47
CA PRO A 200 -44.65 -4.95 10.50
C PRO A 200 -43.99 -4.56 9.17
N GLU A 201 -43.46 -5.56 8.46
CA GLU A 201 -42.76 -5.33 7.19
C GLU A 201 -43.61 -4.59 6.15
N SER A 202 -44.89 -4.96 6.03
CA SER A 202 -45.83 -4.29 5.12
C SER A 202 -45.97 -2.79 5.33
N GLU A 203 -45.71 -2.29 6.54
CA GLU A 203 -45.86 -0.88 6.89
C GLU A 203 -44.56 -0.08 6.75
N ARG A 204 -43.43 -0.70 6.40
CA ARG A 204 -42.10 -0.04 6.36
C ARG A 204 -41.38 -0.11 5.01
N LEU A 205 -42.05 -0.57 3.95
CA LEU A 205 -41.47 -0.73 2.61
C LEU A 205 -41.52 0.55 1.75
N SER A 206 -42.36 1.52 2.12
CA SER A 206 -42.64 2.69 1.30
C SER A 206 -42.21 4.00 1.97
N VAL A 207 -41.94 5.03 1.17
CA VAL A 207 -41.64 6.37 1.69
C VAL A 207 -42.91 7.03 2.22
N GLU A 208 -44.06 6.71 1.64
CA GLU A 208 -45.39 7.15 2.03
C GLU A 208 -45.72 6.71 3.47
N SER A 209 -45.26 5.53 3.87
CA SER A 209 -45.35 5.06 5.25
C SER A 209 -44.67 5.99 6.27
N LEU A 210 -43.65 6.75 5.85
CA LEU A 210 -42.96 7.69 6.72
C LEU A 210 -43.89 8.81 7.17
N GLU A 211 -44.79 9.27 6.30
CA GLU A 211 -45.76 10.33 6.62
C GLU A 211 -46.77 9.90 7.68
N GLY A 212 -47.15 8.61 7.66
CA GLY A 212 -48.07 8.00 8.62
C GLY A 212 -47.44 7.63 9.96
N THR A 213 -46.11 7.76 10.10
CA THR A 213 -45.39 7.40 11.32
C THR A 213 -45.86 8.28 12.50
N GLN A 214 -46.28 7.63 13.58
CA GLN A 214 -46.86 8.28 14.75
C GLN A 214 -45.78 8.66 15.77
N VAL A 215 -45.75 9.92 16.19
CA VAL A 215 -44.84 10.41 17.24
C VAL A 215 -45.62 10.76 18.49
N TRP A 216 -45.20 10.21 19.63
CA TRP A 216 -45.82 10.52 20.91
C TRP A 216 -45.44 11.92 21.38
N SER A 217 -46.44 12.79 21.58
CA SER A 217 -46.27 14.09 22.24
C SER A 217 -46.59 13.95 23.73
N ALA A 218 -45.57 14.09 24.58
CA ALA A 218 -45.74 14.04 26.03
C ALA A 218 -46.56 15.23 26.55
N LEU A 219 -46.41 16.40 25.95
CA LEU A 219 -47.15 17.61 26.31
C LEU A 219 -48.64 17.47 26.04
N ASN A 220 -49.00 16.97 24.85
CA ASN A 220 -50.38 16.83 24.40
C ASN A 220 -51.00 15.46 24.74
N ARG A 221 -50.21 14.55 25.32
CA ARG A 221 -50.59 13.16 25.66
C ARG A 221 -51.28 12.41 24.51
N ARG A 222 -50.80 12.62 23.28
CA ARG A 222 -51.35 12.00 22.08
C ARG A 222 -50.28 11.70 21.05
N TYR A 223 -50.56 10.75 20.17
CA TYR A 223 -49.78 10.52 18.96
C TYR A 223 -50.11 11.55 17.89
N ILE A 224 -49.08 12.03 17.21
CA ILE A 224 -49.17 13.02 16.14
C ILE A 224 -48.45 12.44 14.93
N PRO A 225 -49.09 12.31 13.76
CA PRO A 225 -48.45 11.80 12.55
C PRO A 225 -47.37 12.77 12.04
N LEU A 226 -46.31 12.21 11.46
CA LEU A 226 -45.20 12.98 10.87
C LEU A 226 -45.69 14.02 9.86
N SER A 227 -46.71 13.70 9.07
CA SER A 227 -47.30 14.59 8.05
C SER A 227 -47.80 15.93 8.60
N GLN A 228 -48.11 16.06 9.89
CA GLN A 228 -48.59 17.32 10.47
C GLN A 228 -47.49 18.36 10.71
N PHE A 229 -46.22 17.94 10.74
CA PHE A 229 -45.11 18.83 11.10
C PHE A 229 -43.83 18.62 10.27
N VAL A 230 -43.88 17.74 9.28
CA VAL A 230 -42.89 17.63 8.20
C VAL A 230 -43.40 18.44 7.01
N SER A 231 -42.63 19.42 6.53
CA SER A 231 -42.99 20.18 5.32
C SER A 231 -42.73 19.40 4.04
N ARG A 232 -41.62 18.67 4.02
CA ARG A 232 -41.17 17.93 2.84
C ARG A 232 -40.33 16.74 3.25
N ILE A 233 -40.49 15.64 2.53
CA ILE A 233 -39.55 14.52 2.56
C ILE A 233 -38.66 14.65 1.32
N ALA A 234 -37.42 15.08 1.52
CA ALA A 234 -36.45 15.26 0.44
C ALA A 234 -35.58 14.01 0.31
N THR A 235 -35.36 13.54 -0.93
CA THR A 235 -34.30 12.57 -1.22
C THR A 235 -33.03 13.32 -1.59
N VAL A 236 -32.02 13.24 -0.73
CA VAL A 236 -30.75 13.95 -0.89
C VAL A 236 -29.61 12.98 -1.10
N ALA A 237 -28.64 13.35 -1.93
CA ALA A 237 -27.42 12.57 -2.11
C ALA A 237 -26.38 13.00 -1.08
N GLU A 238 -25.94 12.08 -0.23
CA GLU A 238 -24.98 12.34 0.84
C GLU A 238 -23.76 11.43 0.77
N ASP A 239 -22.66 11.93 1.30
CA ASP A 239 -21.44 11.15 1.49
C ASP A 239 -21.65 10.23 2.71
N SER A 240 -21.81 8.92 2.47
CA SER A 240 -22.14 7.97 3.55
C SER A 240 -20.96 7.69 4.47
N PHE A 241 -19.73 7.84 3.98
CA PHE A 241 -18.50 7.71 4.76
C PHE A 241 -17.62 8.93 4.53
N ILE A 242 -17.02 9.44 5.61
CA ILE A 242 -16.08 10.56 5.57
C ILE A 242 -14.86 10.14 6.38
N TYR A 243 -13.77 9.86 5.67
CA TYR A 243 -12.48 9.60 6.30
C TYR A 243 -11.90 10.88 6.88
N ARG A 244 -11.19 10.74 8.01
CA ARG A 244 -10.53 11.85 8.67
C ARG A 244 -9.12 11.45 9.09
N ILE A 245 -8.15 12.28 8.74
CA ILE A 245 -6.76 12.16 9.16
C ILE A 245 -6.43 13.43 9.94
N ASN A 246 -5.87 13.28 11.14
CA ASN A 246 -5.52 14.42 12.02
C ASN A 246 -6.67 15.43 12.21
N ARG A 247 -7.92 14.93 12.30
CA ARG A 247 -9.18 15.70 12.42
C ARG A 247 -9.57 16.54 11.19
N LYS A 248 -8.84 16.47 10.07
CA LYS A 248 -9.24 17.03 8.77
C LYS A 248 -9.97 15.96 7.96
N LYS A 249 -10.95 16.34 7.11
CA LYS A 249 -11.55 15.38 6.18
C LYS A 249 -10.51 15.04 5.13
N ALA A 250 -10.30 13.77 4.88
CA ALA A 250 -9.38 13.27 3.88
C ALA A 250 -10.16 12.50 2.83
N LEU A 251 -9.90 12.79 1.56
CA LEU A 251 -10.38 12.01 0.43
C LEU A 251 -9.14 11.46 -0.28
N THR A 252 -9.04 10.14 -0.33
CA THR A 252 -7.93 9.41 -0.93
C THR A 252 -8.35 8.88 -2.29
N VAL A 253 -7.59 9.22 -3.33
CA VAL A 253 -7.70 8.59 -4.64
C VAL A 253 -6.55 7.61 -4.79
N GLU A 254 -6.87 6.39 -5.18
CA GLU A 254 -5.93 5.30 -5.27
C GLU A 254 -5.97 4.59 -6.64
N CYS A 255 -4.82 4.06 -7.04
CA CYS A 255 -4.68 3.19 -8.20
C CYS A 255 -3.58 2.14 -7.99
N ASP A 256 -3.66 1.07 -8.76
CA ASP A 256 -2.65 0.02 -8.84
C ASP A 256 -1.98 0.06 -10.24
N SER A 257 -0.77 -0.50 -10.36
CA SER A 257 -0.07 -0.65 -11.66
C SER A 257 -0.35 -2.03 -12.25
N GLY A 258 -0.81 -2.08 -13.50
CA GLY A 258 -1.10 -3.31 -14.22
C GLY A 258 0.16 -4.11 -14.58
N SER A 259 1.27 -3.42 -14.81
CA SER A 259 2.60 -4.00 -15.07
C SER A 259 3.39 -4.38 -13.81
N ASP A 260 2.78 -4.25 -12.63
CA ASP A 260 3.40 -4.51 -11.32
C ASP A 260 4.61 -3.60 -11.00
N LYS A 261 4.73 -2.45 -11.68
CA LYS A 261 5.81 -1.45 -11.52
C LYS A 261 5.28 -0.12 -10.97
N PRO A 262 4.88 -0.06 -9.69
CA PRO A 262 4.22 1.11 -9.10
C PRO A 262 5.09 2.37 -9.12
N GLY A 263 6.41 2.26 -8.91
CA GLY A 263 7.33 3.41 -8.93
C GLY A 263 7.38 4.08 -10.30
N ALA A 264 7.44 3.29 -11.38
CA ALA A 264 7.44 3.84 -12.75
C ALA A 264 6.10 4.51 -13.10
N LEU A 265 4.97 3.95 -12.65
CA LEU A 265 3.66 4.59 -12.79
C LEU A 265 3.62 5.92 -12.01
N PHE A 266 4.08 5.90 -10.76
CA PHE A 266 4.15 7.07 -9.89
C PHE A 266 4.95 8.21 -10.54
N ASP A 267 6.15 7.94 -11.05
CA ASP A 267 7.00 8.97 -11.66
C ASP A 267 6.35 9.64 -12.88
N ARG A 268 5.54 8.90 -13.66
CA ARG A 268 4.80 9.46 -14.81
C ARG A 268 3.64 10.35 -14.39
N ILE A 269 2.88 9.94 -13.37
CA ILE A 269 1.65 10.65 -12.95
C ILE A 269 1.93 11.78 -11.96
N ARG A 270 3.04 11.70 -11.20
CA ARG A 270 3.36 12.61 -10.10
C ARG A 270 3.32 14.07 -10.53
N HIS A 271 4.05 14.40 -11.60
CA HIS A 271 4.14 15.77 -12.10
C HIS A 271 2.79 16.31 -12.61
N LEU A 272 1.92 15.43 -13.12
CA LEU A 272 0.58 15.81 -13.59
C LEU A 272 -0.35 16.14 -12.41
N VAL A 273 -0.25 15.38 -11.32
CA VAL A 273 -1.06 15.57 -10.10
C VAL A 273 -0.55 16.79 -9.31
N GLU A 274 0.77 16.93 -9.15
CA GLU A 274 1.39 18.10 -8.49
C GLU A 274 1.16 19.41 -9.26
N GLY A 275 0.90 19.33 -10.57
CA GLY A 275 0.55 20.48 -11.41
C GLY A 275 -0.88 21.01 -11.21
N ILE A 276 -1.74 20.33 -10.43
CA ILE A 276 -3.12 20.78 -10.19
C ILE A 276 -3.10 21.98 -9.22
N PRO A 277 -3.73 23.12 -9.57
CA PRO A 277 -3.83 24.25 -8.65
C PRO A 277 -4.72 23.88 -7.46
N LEU A 278 -4.12 23.84 -6.26
CA LEU A 278 -4.82 23.54 -5.02
C LEU A 278 -5.54 24.78 -4.46
N PRO A 279 -6.86 24.70 -4.16
CA PRO A 279 -7.57 25.76 -3.46
C PRO A 279 -6.99 26.04 -2.07
N GLN A 280 -7.19 27.27 -1.57
CA GLN A 280 -6.68 27.68 -0.26
C GLN A 280 -7.26 26.80 0.86
N GLY A 281 -6.37 26.25 1.71
CA GLY A 281 -6.75 25.42 2.85
C GLY A 281 -6.97 23.93 2.52
N ILE A 282 -6.59 23.51 1.31
CA ILE A 282 -6.46 22.09 0.95
C ILE A 282 -4.97 21.73 0.92
N GLU A 283 -4.63 20.65 1.60
CA GLU A 283 -3.30 20.04 1.58
C GLU A 283 -3.36 18.77 0.73
N MET A 284 -2.26 18.48 0.02
CA MET A 284 -2.11 17.26 -0.78
C MET A 284 -0.93 16.47 -0.23
N GLU A 285 -1.16 15.19 0.03
CA GLU A 285 -0.17 14.26 0.55
C GLU A 285 -0.15 12.99 -0.31
N TRP A 286 1.04 12.49 -0.63
CA TRP A 286 1.19 11.19 -1.26
C TRP A 286 1.15 10.08 -0.20
N GLY A 287 0.48 8.99 -0.52
CA GLY A 287 0.32 7.82 0.35
C GLY A 287 0.69 6.51 -0.33
N GLY A 288 0.45 5.40 0.37
CA GLY A 288 0.62 4.06 -0.17
C GLY A 288 2.05 3.53 -0.04
N GLU A 289 2.53 2.84 -1.06
CA GLU A 289 3.87 2.23 -1.07
C GLU A 289 4.99 3.28 -1.08
N TYR A 290 4.73 4.43 -1.73
CA TYR A 290 5.66 5.56 -1.77
C TYR A 290 5.92 6.14 -0.37
N GLU A 291 4.85 6.41 0.40
CA GLU A 291 4.94 6.91 1.79
C GLU A 291 5.73 5.93 2.67
N SER A 292 5.36 4.65 2.62
CA SER A 292 6.02 3.61 3.43
C SER A 292 7.51 3.47 3.08
N SER A 293 7.85 3.55 1.79
CA SER A 293 9.24 3.48 1.32
C SER A 293 10.03 4.71 1.72
N GLN A 294 9.44 5.90 1.61
CA GLN A 294 10.08 7.16 1.97
C GLN A 294 10.33 7.27 3.48
N GLU A 295 9.37 6.87 4.31
CA GLU A 295 9.55 6.82 5.78
C GLU A 295 10.66 5.87 6.18
N ALA A 296 10.67 4.66 5.61
CA ALA A 296 11.71 3.67 5.88
C ALA A 296 13.10 4.15 5.40
N GLN A 297 13.16 4.78 4.22
CA GLN A 297 14.39 5.34 3.68
C GLN A 297 14.90 6.52 4.51
N ALA A 298 14.02 7.40 4.99
CA ALA A 298 14.39 8.52 5.86
C ALA A 298 14.97 8.03 7.19
N GLY A 299 14.38 6.99 7.79
CA GLY A 299 14.91 6.36 9.00
C GLY A 299 16.31 5.78 8.80
N LEU A 300 16.55 5.11 7.66
CA LEU A 300 17.89 4.60 7.31
C LEU A 300 18.89 5.70 7.01
N MET A 301 18.51 6.74 6.27
CA MET A 301 19.38 7.89 5.97
C MET A 301 19.81 8.64 7.24
N GLY A 302 18.99 8.62 8.30
CA GLY A 302 19.39 9.12 9.62
C GLY A 302 20.51 8.30 10.27
N MET A 303 20.56 6.98 10.02
CA MET A 303 21.52 6.06 10.65
C MET A 303 22.81 5.84 9.84
N ILE A 304 22.75 5.99 8.52
CA ILE A 304 23.90 5.81 7.62
C ILE A 304 25.11 6.67 8.02
N PRO A 305 24.98 7.97 8.35
CA PRO A 305 26.12 8.78 8.77
C PRO A 305 26.83 8.25 10.02
N ILE A 306 26.07 7.71 10.99
CA ILE A 306 26.61 7.12 12.21
C ILE A 306 27.37 5.83 11.89
N GLY A 307 26.78 4.96 11.06
CA GLY A 307 27.44 3.74 10.59
C GLY A 307 28.71 4.03 9.78
N PHE A 308 28.64 5.04 8.89
CA PHE A 308 29.79 5.48 8.09
C PHE A 308 30.92 6.02 8.97
N LEU A 309 30.59 6.84 9.98
CA LEU A 309 31.58 7.32 10.96
C LEU A 309 32.23 6.16 11.71
N ALA A 310 31.44 5.16 12.15
CA ALA A 310 31.96 3.98 12.81
C ALA A 310 32.93 3.20 11.90
N ILE A 311 32.60 3.02 10.61
CA ILE A 311 33.49 2.41 9.62
C ILE A 311 34.80 3.20 9.51
N VAL A 312 34.74 4.53 9.39
CA VAL A 312 35.94 5.37 9.31
C VAL A 312 36.80 5.21 10.56
N VAL A 313 36.21 5.24 11.74
CA VAL A 313 36.94 5.05 13.02
C VAL A 313 37.61 3.69 13.07
N ILE A 314 36.91 2.61 12.70
CA ILE A 314 37.47 1.26 12.66
C ILE A 314 38.62 1.18 11.66
N LEU A 315 38.50 1.77 10.48
CA LEU A 315 39.57 1.77 9.47
C LEU A 315 40.81 2.52 9.97
N VAL A 316 40.63 3.69 10.61
CA VAL A 316 41.75 4.45 11.19
C VAL A 316 42.41 3.67 12.33
N MET A 317 41.63 3.00 13.18
CA MET A 317 42.18 2.13 14.24
C MET A 317 42.94 0.93 13.67
N LEU A 318 42.48 0.35 12.57
CA LEU A 318 43.09 -0.83 11.96
C LEU A 318 44.44 -0.52 11.32
N PHE A 319 44.53 0.58 10.56
CA PHE A 319 45.76 0.96 9.82
C PHE A 319 46.64 1.96 10.58
N ASN A 320 46.19 2.44 11.74
CA ASN A 320 46.86 3.47 12.54
C ASN A 320 47.27 4.71 11.71
N GLY A 321 46.42 5.10 10.75
CA GLY A 321 46.72 6.14 9.77
C GLY A 321 45.49 6.57 8.96
N PHE A 322 45.58 7.72 8.28
CA PHE A 322 44.48 8.30 7.50
C PHE A 322 44.58 8.05 5.99
N ARG A 323 45.76 7.69 5.48
CA ARG A 323 46.01 7.50 4.05
C ARG A 323 45.33 6.24 3.52
N GLN A 324 45.53 5.10 4.18
CA GLN A 324 44.92 3.83 3.76
C GLN A 324 43.37 3.87 3.84
N PRO A 325 42.74 4.35 4.93
CA PRO A 325 41.28 4.48 4.97
C PRO A 325 40.71 5.35 3.86
N LEU A 326 41.40 6.43 3.47
CA LEU A 326 40.94 7.32 2.41
C LEU A 326 40.92 6.63 1.04
N VAL A 327 41.95 5.82 0.73
CA VAL A 327 41.99 4.99 -0.49
C VAL A 327 40.86 3.96 -0.50
N ILE A 328 40.58 3.32 0.65
CA ILE A 328 39.47 2.36 0.78
C ILE A 328 38.12 3.05 0.55
N LEU A 329 37.91 4.23 1.16
CA LEU A 329 36.66 4.97 1.02
C LEU A 329 36.45 5.51 -0.40
N LEU A 330 37.52 5.88 -1.11
CA LEU A 330 37.45 6.26 -2.53
C LEU A 330 37.00 5.12 -3.45
N CYS A 331 37.02 3.87 -2.98
CA CYS A 331 36.52 2.74 -3.74
C CYS A 331 34.99 2.58 -3.66
N LEU A 332 34.33 3.17 -2.66
CA LEU A 332 32.87 3.06 -2.50
C LEU A 332 32.09 3.62 -3.71
N PRO A 333 32.39 4.82 -4.24
CA PRO A 333 31.71 5.35 -5.43
C PRO A 333 31.83 4.44 -6.66
N LEU A 334 32.90 3.64 -6.78
CA LEU A 334 33.08 2.70 -7.89
C LEU A 334 31.98 1.62 -7.91
N SER A 335 31.49 1.24 -6.73
CA SER A 335 30.40 0.27 -6.59
C SER A 335 29.06 0.76 -7.12
N VAL A 336 28.83 2.08 -7.01
CA VAL A 336 27.61 2.73 -7.48
C VAL A 336 27.50 2.62 -9.00
N MET A 337 28.62 2.71 -9.73
CA MET A 337 28.63 2.49 -11.18
C MET A 337 28.19 1.06 -11.53
N GLY A 338 28.72 0.06 -10.82
CA GLY A 338 28.40 -1.35 -11.04
C GLY A 338 26.93 -1.67 -10.79
N LEU A 339 26.38 -1.26 -9.65
CA LEU A 339 24.97 -1.52 -9.34
C LEU A 339 24.02 -0.76 -10.26
N THR A 340 24.36 0.48 -10.65
CA THR A 340 23.51 1.28 -11.54
C THR A 340 23.41 0.64 -12.92
N LEU A 341 24.54 0.15 -13.45
CA LEU A 341 24.56 -0.64 -14.69
C LEU A 341 23.72 -1.91 -14.56
N GLY A 342 23.85 -2.64 -13.45
CA GLY A 342 23.08 -3.86 -13.21
C GLY A 342 21.57 -3.64 -13.17
N LEU A 343 21.12 -2.63 -12.42
CA LEU A 343 19.71 -2.29 -12.30
C LEU A 343 19.12 -1.83 -13.63
N LEU A 344 19.89 -1.05 -14.41
CA LEU A 344 19.47 -0.60 -15.74
C LEU A 344 19.37 -1.75 -16.75
N VAL A 345 20.36 -2.65 -16.78
CA VAL A 345 20.38 -3.80 -17.69
C VAL A 345 19.28 -4.81 -17.35
N MET A 346 19.01 -5.01 -16.05
CA MET A 346 18.00 -5.95 -15.57
C MET A 346 16.60 -5.34 -15.42
N ASP A 347 16.43 -4.05 -15.77
CA ASP A 347 15.16 -3.30 -15.70
C ASP A 347 14.49 -3.42 -14.32
N ARG A 348 15.27 -3.23 -13.25
CA ARG A 348 14.81 -3.27 -11.86
C ARG A 348 14.85 -1.89 -11.22
N PRO A 349 13.81 -1.49 -10.47
CA PRO A 349 13.79 -0.22 -9.75
C PRO A 349 14.77 -0.24 -8.59
N PHE A 350 15.30 0.93 -8.22
CA PHE A 350 16.04 1.10 -6.98
C PHE A 350 15.07 1.28 -5.81
N ASP A 351 14.77 0.17 -5.12
CA ASP A 351 13.85 0.11 -3.99
C ASP A 351 14.57 0.02 -2.63
N PHE A 352 13.79 -0.08 -1.55
CA PHE A 352 14.32 -0.24 -0.19
C PHE A 352 15.26 -1.45 -0.06
N LEU A 353 14.92 -2.57 -0.70
CA LEU A 353 15.73 -3.80 -0.65
C LEU A 353 17.04 -3.65 -1.43
N SER A 354 17.01 -2.97 -2.58
CA SER A 354 18.22 -2.58 -3.33
C SER A 354 19.12 -1.69 -2.50
N MET A 355 18.56 -0.76 -1.74
CA MET A 355 19.34 0.08 -0.82
C MET A 355 20.03 -0.76 0.26
N LEU A 356 19.33 -1.71 0.89
CA LEU A 356 19.96 -2.65 1.84
C LEU A 356 21.06 -3.49 1.18
N GLY A 357 20.83 -3.94 -0.06
CA GLY A 357 21.83 -4.63 -0.87
C GLY A 357 23.08 -3.77 -1.11
N PHE A 358 22.90 -2.49 -1.40
CA PHE A 358 24.00 -1.52 -1.56
C PHE A 358 24.79 -1.34 -0.26
N LEU A 359 24.11 -1.21 0.90
CA LEU A 359 24.80 -1.14 2.19
C LEU A 359 25.61 -2.42 2.48
N SER A 360 25.07 -3.59 2.15
CA SER A 360 25.78 -4.87 2.29
C SER A 360 26.99 -4.94 1.36
N LEU A 361 26.83 -4.52 0.10
CA LEU A 361 27.88 -4.44 -0.91
C LEU A 361 29.04 -3.55 -0.46
N ALA A 362 28.74 -2.38 0.11
CA ALA A 362 29.74 -1.46 0.64
C ALA A 362 30.68 -2.15 1.63
N GLY A 363 30.14 -2.91 2.59
CA GLY A 363 30.94 -3.67 3.57
C GLY A 363 31.81 -4.75 2.93
N MET A 364 31.27 -5.51 1.97
CA MET A 364 32.03 -6.53 1.23
C MET A 364 33.19 -5.93 0.43
N LEU A 365 32.98 -4.77 -0.18
CA LEU A 365 34.01 -4.07 -0.95
C LEU A 365 35.10 -3.49 -0.05
N ILE A 366 34.71 -2.88 1.07
CA ILE A 366 35.66 -2.41 2.09
C ILE A 366 36.54 -3.56 2.56
N LYS A 367 35.96 -4.73 2.87
CA LYS A 367 36.72 -5.93 3.26
C LYS A 367 37.75 -6.33 2.20
N ASN A 368 37.36 -6.37 0.92
CA ASN A 368 38.26 -6.74 -0.17
C ASN A 368 39.41 -5.73 -0.33
N ALA A 369 39.13 -4.43 -0.15
CA ALA A 369 40.14 -3.38 -0.19
C ALA A 369 41.10 -3.45 1.00
N ILE A 370 40.59 -3.71 2.22
CA ILE A 370 41.41 -3.89 3.44
C ILE A 370 42.43 -5.00 3.22
N VAL A 371 42.00 -6.17 2.75
CA VAL A 371 42.88 -7.34 2.57
C VAL A 371 43.96 -7.08 1.51
N LEU A 372 43.65 -6.31 0.47
CA LEU A 372 44.62 -5.97 -0.57
C LEU A 372 45.68 -4.98 -0.05
N ILE A 373 45.24 -3.93 0.66
CA ILE A 373 46.16 -2.91 1.21
C ILE A 373 47.03 -3.48 2.33
N ASP A 374 46.45 -4.31 3.21
CA ASP A 374 47.20 -5.00 4.27
C ASP A 374 48.32 -5.90 3.69
N GLN A 375 48.06 -6.58 2.57
CA GLN A 375 49.11 -7.33 1.88
C GLN A 375 50.21 -6.42 1.30
N ILE A 376 49.84 -5.28 0.72
CA ILE A 376 50.82 -4.32 0.19
C ILE A 376 51.72 -3.82 1.33
N ASP A 377 51.14 -3.47 2.48
CA ASP A 377 51.87 -3.01 3.65
C ASP A 377 52.80 -4.10 4.21
N LEU A 378 52.35 -5.36 4.22
CA LEU A 378 53.17 -6.51 4.62
C LEU A 378 54.39 -6.68 3.70
N GLU A 379 54.19 -6.74 2.39
CA GLU A 379 55.25 -6.89 1.38
C GLU A 379 56.25 -5.72 1.42
N MET A 380 55.76 -4.51 1.71
CA MET A 380 56.61 -3.33 1.94
C MET A 380 57.42 -3.44 3.24
N SER A 381 56.81 -3.96 4.32
CA SER A 381 57.50 -4.17 5.60
C SER A 381 58.61 -5.23 5.51
N GLU A 382 58.48 -6.18 4.59
CA GLU A 382 59.49 -7.18 4.24
C GLU A 382 60.65 -6.61 3.40
N GLY A 383 60.59 -5.32 3.03
CA GLY A 383 61.69 -4.59 2.39
C GLY A 383 61.63 -4.57 0.86
N LYS A 384 60.52 -4.99 0.24
CA LYS A 384 60.35 -4.89 -1.22
C LYS A 384 60.20 -3.44 -1.68
N ALA A 385 60.62 -3.16 -2.91
CA ALA A 385 60.40 -1.85 -3.51
C ALA A 385 58.87 -1.58 -3.66
N PRO A 386 58.38 -0.35 -3.44
CA PRO A 386 56.93 -0.07 -3.41
C PRO A 386 56.16 -0.51 -4.66
N LEU A 387 56.77 -0.37 -5.84
CA LEU A 387 56.14 -0.80 -7.10
C LEU A 387 56.03 -2.34 -7.19
N GLU A 388 57.06 -3.04 -6.76
CA GLU A 388 57.14 -4.50 -6.79
C GLU A 388 56.18 -5.11 -5.74
N ALA A 389 56.12 -4.52 -4.54
CA ALA A 389 55.18 -4.88 -3.49
C ALA A 389 53.71 -4.77 -3.95
N VAL A 390 53.37 -3.69 -4.66
CA VAL A 390 52.02 -3.48 -5.20
C VAL A 390 51.66 -4.51 -6.28
N ILE A 391 52.60 -4.82 -7.19
CA ILE A 391 52.38 -5.82 -8.25
C ILE A 391 52.21 -7.21 -7.67
N ASP A 392 53.14 -7.65 -6.80
CA ASP A 392 53.10 -8.98 -6.18
C ASP A 392 51.86 -9.17 -5.30
N SER A 393 51.47 -8.13 -4.54
CA SER A 393 50.24 -8.12 -3.75
C SER A 393 49.01 -8.22 -4.64
N GLY A 394 48.96 -7.47 -5.74
CA GLY A 394 47.86 -7.51 -6.71
C GLY A 394 47.69 -8.91 -7.30
N VAL A 395 48.78 -9.53 -7.75
CA VAL A 395 48.76 -10.88 -8.35
C VAL A 395 48.35 -11.94 -7.31
N SER A 396 48.93 -11.91 -6.12
CA SER A 396 48.63 -12.90 -5.06
C SER A 396 47.18 -12.80 -4.56
N ARG A 397 46.61 -11.58 -4.50
CA ARG A 397 45.25 -11.34 -4.00
C ARG A 397 44.16 -11.40 -5.06
N THR A 398 44.51 -11.31 -6.35
CA THR A 398 43.54 -11.43 -7.45
C THR A 398 42.72 -12.71 -7.35
N ARG A 399 43.36 -13.87 -7.18
CA ARG A 399 42.66 -15.17 -7.14
C ARG A 399 41.73 -15.32 -5.92
N PRO A 400 42.18 -15.04 -4.67
CA PRO A 400 41.29 -15.08 -3.52
C PRO A 400 40.10 -14.11 -3.60
N VAL A 401 40.34 -12.87 -4.05
CA VAL A 401 39.29 -11.83 -4.14
C VAL A 401 38.26 -12.21 -5.20
N MET A 402 38.70 -12.66 -6.38
CA MET A 402 37.79 -13.15 -7.43
C MET A 402 36.96 -14.35 -6.97
N MET A 403 37.56 -15.31 -6.26
CA MET A 403 36.84 -16.47 -5.71
C MET A 403 35.75 -16.02 -4.73
N ALA A 404 36.06 -15.12 -3.80
CA ALA A 404 35.09 -14.60 -2.85
C ALA A 404 33.92 -13.90 -3.56
N SER A 405 34.22 -13.02 -4.51
CA SER A 405 33.20 -12.30 -5.28
C SER A 405 32.34 -13.25 -6.11
N LEU A 406 32.95 -14.23 -6.80
CA LEU A 406 32.22 -15.21 -7.60
C LEU A 406 31.30 -16.07 -6.74
N THR A 407 31.74 -16.48 -5.55
CA THR A 407 30.93 -17.28 -4.63
C THR A 407 29.70 -16.51 -4.17
N THR A 408 29.85 -15.22 -3.86
CA THR A 408 28.72 -14.34 -3.50
C THR A 408 27.78 -14.13 -4.68
N VAL A 409 28.31 -13.87 -5.87
CA VAL A 409 27.50 -13.69 -7.09
C VAL A 409 26.68 -14.94 -7.35
N LEU A 410 27.31 -16.12 -7.37
CA LEU A 410 26.64 -17.40 -7.56
C LEU A 410 25.61 -17.70 -6.46
N GLY A 411 25.91 -17.33 -5.21
CA GLY A 411 24.97 -17.46 -4.10
C GLY A 411 23.74 -16.56 -4.20
N MET A 412 23.85 -15.43 -4.90
CA MET A 412 22.74 -14.50 -5.15
C MET A 412 21.90 -14.84 -6.38
N VAL A 413 22.39 -15.71 -7.28
CA VAL A 413 21.66 -16.12 -8.49
C VAL A 413 20.27 -16.70 -8.18
N PRO A 414 20.07 -17.60 -7.19
CA PRO A 414 18.74 -18.10 -6.87
C PRO A 414 17.78 -17.00 -6.38
N LEU A 415 18.30 -16.01 -5.65
CA LEU A 415 17.51 -14.88 -5.14
C LEU A 415 17.03 -13.94 -6.25
N TYR A 416 17.68 -13.92 -7.41
CA TYR A 416 17.24 -13.13 -8.56
C TYR A 416 15.81 -13.48 -9.02
N PHE A 417 15.43 -14.76 -8.92
CA PHE A 417 14.12 -15.25 -9.33
C PHE A 417 13.02 -14.97 -8.30
N ASP A 418 13.39 -14.56 -7.09
CA ASP A 418 12.41 -14.17 -6.07
C ASP A 418 11.97 -12.72 -6.27
N VAL A 419 10.66 -12.47 -6.23
CA VAL A 419 10.07 -11.15 -6.49
C VAL A 419 10.51 -10.10 -5.47
N LEU A 420 10.72 -10.49 -4.22
CA LEU A 420 11.09 -9.58 -3.14
C LEU A 420 12.60 -9.28 -3.21
N PHE A 421 13.45 -10.30 -3.38
CA PHE A 421 14.90 -10.12 -3.30
C PHE A 421 15.60 -9.85 -4.64
N SER A 422 14.87 -9.87 -5.77
CA SER A 422 15.46 -9.72 -7.11
C SER A 422 16.32 -8.46 -7.24
N ALA A 423 15.81 -7.29 -6.85
CA ALA A 423 16.50 -6.02 -7.02
C ALA A 423 17.74 -5.90 -6.09
N MET A 424 17.65 -6.44 -4.87
CA MET A 424 18.79 -6.58 -3.96
C MET A 424 19.88 -7.49 -4.53
N ALA A 425 19.48 -8.64 -5.09
CA ALA A 425 20.41 -9.59 -5.70
C ALA A 425 21.13 -8.98 -6.90
N VAL A 426 20.42 -8.28 -7.79
CA VAL A 426 21.02 -7.56 -8.93
C VAL A 426 22.03 -6.52 -8.45
N THR A 427 21.66 -5.74 -7.43
CA THR A 427 22.53 -4.72 -6.82
C THR A 427 23.84 -5.33 -6.33
N ILE A 428 23.77 -6.45 -5.61
CA ILE A 428 24.96 -7.14 -5.09
C ILE A 428 25.76 -7.80 -6.22
N MET A 429 25.12 -8.52 -7.13
CA MET A 429 25.81 -9.27 -8.18
C MET A 429 26.61 -8.35 -9.12
N PHE A 430 25.94 -7.34 -9.69
CA PHE A 430 26.59 -6.42 -10.62
C PHE A 430 27.52 -5.45 -9.90
N GLY A 431 27.06 -4.92 -8.77
CA GLY A 431 27.87 -4.02 -7.94
C GLY A 431 29.18 -4.68 -7.52
N LEU A 432 29.14 -5.93 -7.04
CA LEU A 432 30.34 -6.66 -6.64
C LEU A 432 31.20 -7.07 -7.82
N THR A 433 30.61 -7.54 -8.93
CA THR A 433 31.38 -7.96 -10.11
C THR A 433 32.18 -6.82 -10.70
N VAL A 434 31.53 -5.68 -10.97
CA VAL A 434 32.18 -4.50 -11.55
C VAL A 434 33.16 -3.88 -10.54
N ALA A 435 32.75 -3.72 -9.28
CA ALA A 435 33.63 -3.12 -8.28
C ALA A 435 34.84 -3.99 -7.95
N THR A 436 34.73 -5.32 -8.00
CA THR A 436 35.88 -6.22 -7.77
C THR A 436 36.95 -6.03 -8.85
N VAL A 437 36.52 -6.00 -10.12
CA VAL A 437 37.44 -5.73 -11.25
C VAL A 437 38.07 -4.36 -11.10
N LEU A 438 37.28 -3.34 -10.77
CA LEU A 438 37.78 -1.98 -10.57
C LEU A 438 38.73 -1.88 -9.38
N ILE A 439 38.45 -2.54 -8.25
CA ILE A 439 39.31 -2.51 -7.05
C ILE A 439 40.70 -3.06 -7.36
N LEU A 440 40.79 -4.16 -8.11
CA LEU A 440 42.08 -4.78 -8.48
C LEU A 440 42.94 -3.88 -9.37
N VAL A 441 42.35 -2.87 -10.02
CA VAL A 441 43.08 -1.90 -10.87
C VAL A 441 43.28 -0.58 -10.14
N VAL A 442 42.21 -0.04 -9.56
CA VAL A 442 42.16 1.31 -8.99
C VAL A 442 42.87 1.38 -7.64
N VAL A 443 42.76 0.36 -6.77
CA VAL A 443 43.44 0.38 -5.46
C VAL A 443 44.96 0.41 -5.64
N PRO A 444 45.60 -0.46 -6.43
CA PRO A 444 47.05 -0.38 -6.70
C PRO A 444 47.51 0.99 -7.21
N VAL A 445 46.75 1.58 -8.14
CA VAL A 445 47.07 2.87 -8.76
C VAL A 445 46.93 4.01 -7.75
N LEU A 446 45.81 4.07 -7.03
CA LEU A 446 45.58 5.11 -6.01
C LEU A 446 46.56 4.98 -4.85
N TYR A 447 46.85 3.75 -4.41
CA TYR A 447 47.83 3.51 -3.36
C TYR A 447 49.22 3.99 -3.79
N GLY A 448 49.66 3.65 -5.00
CA GLY A 448 50.95 4.08 -5.55
C GLY A 448 51.08 5.59 -5.70
N GLU A 449 50.02 6.32 -6.02
CA GLU A 449 50.03 7.79 -6.11
C GLU A 449 49.94 8.47 -4.74
N VAL A 450 49.13 7.94 -3.82
CA VAL A 450 49.00 8.48 -2.45
C VAL A 450 50.27 8.23 -1.61
N LEU A 451 51.06 7.21 -1.93
CA LEU A 451 52.34 6.96 -1.26
C LEU A 451 53.53 7.76 -1.83
N LYS A 452 53.40 8.28 -3.06
CA LYS A 452 54.39 9.20 -3.65
C LYS A 452 54.33 10.61 -3.04
N ALA A 453 53.24 10.94 -2.35
CA ALA A 453 53.02 12.16 -1.57
C ALA A 453 53.16 11.89 -0.06
#